data_AF-A0A9E3J587-F1
#
_entry.id   AF-A0A9E3J587-F1
#
_cell.length_a   1.000
_cell.length_b   1.000
_cell.length_c   1.000
_cell.angle_alpha   90.00
_cell.angle_beta   90.00
_cell.angle_gamma   90.00
#
_symmetry.space_group_name_H-M   'P 1'
#
loop_
_entity.id
_entity.type
_entity.pdbx_description
1 polymer ?
#
loop_
_entity_poly.entity_id
_entity_poly.type
_entity_poly.pdbx_seq_one_letter_code
_entity_poly.pdbx_strand_id
1 'polypeptide(L)'
;MHVPDGFIDAPISAATGVVAAAAVAVSLRGARRELDERTAPLAGLVAAFIFAVQMLNFPVAAGTSGHLLGGALAAILVGPYTGVLCVSVVLLMQGILFADGGLTALGVNITDMAVVTTVVAYAVFRGLVKVLPRKRGSITAASFVAAVLSVPAAAVAFTLIYAVGGTTDVSIGKVATAMIGVHVLIGIGEAAITALTVGAVVAVRPDLVYGARGLRQKLKLRVDGQLVDVPAEPAPAAARSHRKVWITGLVTSLVLAGFVSFYASADPDGLEKVAADKGIDARTEKHATSDSPLADYGVKDVEDARLSGGLAGVIGVGVTVVAGSTVFWVVRRRRTADTSPVGTGV
;
A
#
# COMPACT_ATOMS: atom_id res chain seq x y z
N MET A 1 -7.78 8.05 5.92
CA MET A 1 -6.91 9.20 6.27
C MET A 1 -6.51 10.01 5.05
N HIS A 2 -7.32 9.98 4.00
CA HIS A 2 -7.04 10.72 2.79
C HIS A 2 -7.27 12.21 3.06
N VAL A 3 -6.24 13.01 2.79
CA VAL A 3 -6.29 14.46 2.94
C VAL A 3 -7.08 15.04 1.76
N PRO A 4 -8.18 15.77 2.01
CA PRO A 4 -8.97 16.40 0.95
C PRO A 4 -8.29 17.68 0.44
N ASP A 5 -8.78 18.18 -0.70
CA ASP A 5 -8.32 19.46 -1.26
C ASP A 5 -8.63 20.62 -0.29
N GLY A 6 -7.75 21.62 -0.23
CA GLY A 6 -7.88 22.78 0.67
C GLY A 6 -7.53 22.53 2.14
N PHE A 7 -7.25 21.29 2.54
CA PHE A 7 -6.88 20.97 3.94
C PHE A 7 -5.47 21.44 4.32
N ILE A 8 -4.56 21.38 3.35
CA ILE A 8 -3.18 21.87 3.44
C ILE A 8 -3.02 23.00 2.42
N ASP A 9 -2.32 24.06 2.80
CA ASP A 9 -2.11 25.21 1.93
C ASP A 9 -1.33 24.84 0.66
N ALA A 10 -1.48 25.65 -0.39
CA ALA A 10 -0.88 25.37 -1.68
C ALA A 10 0.67 25.26 -1.62
N PRO A 11 1.42 26.12 -0.89
CA PRO A 11 2.87 25.98 -0.77
C PRO A 11 3.32 24.64 -0.17
N ILE A 12 2.73 24.22 0.94
CA ILE A 12 3.10 22.96 1.61
C ILE A 12 2.59 21.76 0.82
N SER A 13 1.43 21.87 0.17
CA SER A 13 0.96 20.81 -0.72
C SER A 13 1.87 20.63 -1.94
N ALA A 14 2.38 21.72 -2.53
CA ALA A 14 3.37 21.66 -3.60
C ALA A 14 4.71 21.08 -3.12
N ALA A 15 5.19 21.48 -1.94
CA ALA A 15 6.42 20.97 -1.35
C ALA A 15 6.35 19.47 -1.07
N THR A 16 5.25 18.99 -0.48
CA THR A 16 5.01 17.55 -0.28
C THR A 16 4.81 16.82 -1.62
N GLY A 17 4.26 17.47 -2.64
CA GLY A 17 4.24 16.99 -4.02
C GLY A 17 5.65 16.72 -4.59
N VAL A 18 6.60 17.62 -4.34
CA VAL A 18 8.01 17.42 -4.73
C VAL A 18 8.62 16.23 -3.97
N VAL A 19 8.36 16.11 -2.67
CA VAL A 19 8.83 14.97 -1.85
C VAL A 19 8.25 13.66 -2.37
N ALA A 20 6.95 13.60 -2.64
CA ALA A 20 6.28 12.45 -3.21
C ALA A 20 6.85 12.06 -4.58
N ALA A 21 7.04 13.03 -5.48
CA ALA A 21 7.64 12.80 -6.79
C ALA A 21 9.07 12.26 -6.68
N ALA A 22 9.88 12.79 -5.77
CA ALA A 22 11.22 12.29 -5.49
C ALA A 22 11.19 10.85 -4.94
N ALA A 23 10.30 10.56 -4.00
CA ALA A 23 10.12 9.22 -3.44
C ALA A 23 9.67 8.21 -4.51
N VAL A 24 8.72 8.59 -5.37
CA VAL A 24 8.31 7.77 -6.53
C VAL A 24 9.47 7.56 -7.48
N ALA A 25 10.25 8.59 -7.82
CA ALA A 25 11.40 8.46 -8.70
C ALA A 25 12.48 7.51 -8.14
N VAL A 26 12.79 7.62 -6.85
CA VAL A 26 13.69 6.69 -6.13
C VAL A 26 13.11 5.28 -6.16
N SER A 27 11.81 5.14 -5.94
CA SER A 27 11.10 3.86 -5.91
C SER A 27 11.02 3.19 -7.28
N LEU A 28 10.86 3.95 -8.36
CA LEU A 28 10.95 3.45 -9.73
C LEU A 28 12.33 2.86 -10.04
N ARG A 29 13.40 3.47 -9.52
CA ARG A 29 14.78 2.92 -9.65
C ARG A 29 14.97 1.69 -8.78
N GLY A 30 14.52 1.74 -7.52
CA GLY A 30 14.64 0.65 -6.56
C GLY A 30 13.83 -0.60 -6.96
N ALA A 31 12.61 -0.42 -7.46
CA ALA A 31 11.72 -1.50 -7.89
C ALA A 31 12.33 -2.35 -9.01
N ARG A 32 13.23 -1.80 -9.83
CA ARG A 32 14.00 -2.59 -10.83
C ARG A 32 14.81 -3.71 -10.19
N ARG A 33 15.23 -3.57 -8.93
CA ARG A 33 15.99 -4.56 -8.16
C ARG A 33 15.08 -5.55 -7.43
N GLU A 34 13.83 -5.15 -7.16
CA GLU A 34 12.86 -5.97 -6.44
C GLU A 34 12.04 -6.87 -7.37
N LEU A 35 11.76 -6.38 -8.58
CA LEU A 35 10.91 -7.02 -9.60
C LEU A 35 11.69 -7.88 -10.60
N ASP A 36 11.10 -9.02 -10.93
CA ASP A 36 11.48 -9.98 -11.96
C ASP A 36 10.25 -10.40 -12.80
N GLU A 37 10.41 -11.39 -13.68
CA GLU A 37 9.32 -11.95 -14.50
C GLU A 37 8.11 -12.42 -13.70
N ARG A 38 8.37 -12.98 -12.53
CA ARG A 38 7.37 -13.67 -11.73
C ARG A 38 6.66 -12.71 -10.79
N THR A 39 7.35 -11.65 -10.36
CA THR A 39 6.91 -10.70 -9.33
C THR A 39 6.30 -9.43 -9.88
N ALA A 40 6.61 -9.01 -11.12
CA ALA A 40 5.97 -7.82 -11.71
C ALA A 40 4.43 -7.94 -11.84
N PRO A 41 3.84 -9.05 -12.34
CA PRO A 41 2.39 -9.24 -12.31
C PRO A 41 1.83 -9.33 -10.88
N LEU A 42 2.61 -9.83 -9.92
CA LEU A 42 2.17 -9.92 -8.52
C LEU A 42 2.12 -8.55 -7.84
N ALA A 43 2.97 -7.60 -8.23
CA ALA A 43 2.91 -6.24 -7.73
C ALA A 43 1.62 -5.52 -8.14
N GLY A 44 1.18 -5.69 -9.40
CA GLY A 44 -0.12 -5.19 -9.85
C GLY A 44 -1.29 -5.82 -9.09
N LEU A 45 -1.20 -7.12 -8.79
CA LEU A 45 -2.19 -7.81 -7.97
C LEU A 45 -2.21 -7.31 -6.52
N VAL A 46 -1.04 -7.07 -5.91
CA VAL A 46 -0.94 -6.53 -4.55
C VAL A 46 -1.52 -5.12 -4.48
N ALA A 47 -1.27 -4.28 -5.48
CA ALA A 47 -1.90 -2.96 -5.57
C ALA A 47 -3.44 -3.08 -5.60
N ALA A 48 -3.97 -3.99 -6.42
CA ALA A 48 -5.42 -4.22 -6.49
C ALA A 48 -6.03 -4.78 -5.21
N PHE A 49 -5.29 -5.67 -4.51
CA PHE A 49 -5.70 -6.17 -3.20
C PHE A 49 -5.70 -5.06 -2.15
N ILE A 50 -4.68 -4.18 -2.16
CA ILE A 50 -4.62 -3.03 -1.25
C ILE A 50 -5.79 -2.09 -1.51
N PHE A 51 -6.08 -1.76 -2.77
CA PHE A 51 -7.26 -0.98 -3.15
C PHE A 51 -8.55 -1.62 -2.61
N ALA A 52 -8.74 -2.92 -2.83
CA ALA A 52 -9.93 -3.65 -2.39
C ALA A 52 -10.10 -3.62 -0.86
N VAL A 53 -9.01 -3.75 -0.10
CA VAL A 53 -9.05 -3.71 1.36
C VAL A 53 -9.18 -2.27 1.89
N GLN A 54 -8.68 -1.27 1.17
CA GLN A 54 -8.85 0.14 1.51
C GLN A 54 -10.31 0.59 1.43
N MET A 55 -11.13 -0.04 0.58
CA MET A 55 -12.59 0.18 0.57
C MET A 55 -13.30 -0.39 1.80
N LEU A 56 -12.64 -1.22 2.61
CA LEU A 56 -13.24 -1.85 3.78
C LEU A 56 -13.01 -1.00 5.02
N ASN A 57 -13.81 0.06 5.17
CA ASN A 57 -13.89 0.80 6.42
C ASN A 57 -14.45 -0.12 7.51
N PHE A 58 -13.77 -0.21 8.66
CA PHE A 58 -14.26 -0.91 9.83
C PHE A 58 -14.52 0.08 10.96
N PRO A 59 -15.55 -0.16 11.81
CA PRO A 59 -15.82 0.71 12.94
C PRO A 59 -14.68 0.63 13.95
N VAL A 60 -14.28 1.78 14.49
CA VAL A 60 -13.15 1.88 15.43
C VAL A 60 -13.65 2.31 16.80
N ALA A 61 -13.82 3.62 17.02
CA ALA A 61 -14.27 4.19 18.28
C ALA A 61 -14.93 5.55 18.03
N ALA A 62 -15.85 5.95 18.92
CA ALA A 62 -16.48 7.28 18.92
C ALA A 62 -17.17 7.68 17.59
N GLY A 63 -17.79 6.73 16.90
CA GLY A 63 -18.44 6.98 15.60
C GLY A 63 -17.45 7.31 14.48
N THR A 64 -16.24 6.77 14.59
CA THR A 64 -15.17 6.88 13.59
C THR A 64 -14.93 5.52 12.97
N SER A 65 -14.71 5.48 11.66
CA SER A 65 -14.20 4.32 10.97
C SER A 65 -12.71 4.46 10.65
N GLY A 66 -12.10 3.36 10.23
CA GLY A 66 -10.78 3.38 9.64
C GLY A 66 -10.65 2.30 8.59
N HIS A 67 -9.73 2.52 7.67
CA HIS A 67 -9.35 1.54 6.66
C HIS A 67 -7.86 1.24 6.77
N LEU A 68 -7.45 0.18 6.06
CA LEU A 68 -6.06 -0.18 5.88
C LEU A 68 -5.33 0.93 5.11
N LEU A 69 -4.14 1.35 5.54
CA LEU A 69 -3.25 2.20 4.76
C LEU A 69 -2.47 1.35 3.75
N GLY A 70 -2.01 0.17 4.15
CA GLY A 70 -1.51 -0.88 3.25
C GLY A 70 -0.02 -0.81 2.92
N GLY A 71 0.70 0.21 3.39
CA GLY A 71 2.15 0.33 3.17
C GLY A 71 2.94 -0.82 3.81
N ALA A 72 2.57 -1.27 5.02
CA ALA A 72 3.23 -2.40 5.67
C ALA A 72 3.06 -3.70 4.89
N LEU A 73 1.82 -3.98 4.47
CA LEU A 73 1.49 -5.13 3.64
C LEU A 73 2.27 -5.10 2.31
N ALA A 74 2.27 -3.96 1.62
CA ALA A 74 2.98 -3.78 0.37
C ALA A 74 4.49 -4.00 0.52
N ALA A 75 5.11 -3.34 1.52
CA ALA A 75 6.54 -3.42 1.79
C ALA A 75 7.02 -4.86 2.01
N ILE A 76 6.22 -5.65 2.73
CA ILE A 76 6.59 -7.01 3.12
C ILE A 76 6.34 -8.01 1.99
N LEU A 77 5.25 -7.86 1.24
CA LEU A 77 4.93 -8.75 0.13
C LEU A 77 5.83 -8.52 -1.08
N VAL A 78 5.99 -7.26 -1.53
CA VAL A 78 6.64 -6.95 -2.82
C VAL A 78 7.94 -6.17 -2.69
N GLY A 79 8.24 -5.64 -1.50
CA GLY A 79 9.45 -4.86 -1.22
C GLY A 79 9.14 -3.38 -0.98
N PRO A 80 10.02 -2.65 -0.27
CA PRO A 80 9.76 -1.26 0.10
C PRO A 80 9.60 -0.34 -1.11
N TYR A 81 10.45 -0.45 -2.14
CA TYR A 81 10.34 0.45 -3.30
C TYR A 81 9.09 0.15 -4.13
N THR A 82 8.85 -1.12 -4.40
CA THR A 82 7.65 -1.57 -5.11
C THR A 82 6.39 -1.26 -4.29
N GLY A 83 6.47 -1.36 -2.96
CA GLY A 83 5.39 -1.04 -2.03
C GLY A 83 4.97 0.42 -2.09
N VAL A 84 5.92 1.36 -2.06
CA VAL A 84 5.63 2.79 -2.28
C VAL A 84 4.91 2.99 -3.61
N LEU A 85 5.37 2.34 -4.70
CA LEU A 85 4.72 2.46 -6.01
C LEU A 85 3.31 1.87 -6.03
N CYS A 86 3.08 0.72 -5.39
CA CYS A 86 1.76 0.11 -5.28
C CYS A 86 0.78 1.08 -4.62
N VAL A 87 1.11 1.57 -3.42
CA VAL A 87 0.21 2.48 -2.68
C VAL A 87 0.06 3.80 -3.42
N SER A 88 1.12 4.33 -4.06
CA SER A 88 1.02 5.56 -4.85
C SER A 88 0.06 5.42 -6.05
N VAL A 89 0.11 4.28 -6.76
CA VAL A 89 -0.82 4.01 -7.87
C VAL A 89 -2.26 3.91 -7.35
N VAL A 90 -2.45 3.26 -6.21
CA VAL A 90 -3.77 3.12 -5.57
C VAL A 90 -4.35 4.49 -5.22
N LEU A 91 -3.58 5.33 -4.51
CA LEU A 91 -3.98 6.71 -4.14
C LEU A 91 -4.29 7.58 -5.36
N LEU A 92 -3.49 7.45 -6.43
CA LEU A 92 -3.74 8.16 -7.67
C LEU A 92 -5.08 7.75 -8.32
N MET A 93 -5.39 6.46 -8.33
CA MET A 93 -6.67 5.97 -8.87
C MET A 93 -7.85 6.37 -7.97
N GLN A 94 -7.67 6.37 -6.65
CA GLN A 94 -8.66 6.84 -5.68
C GLN A 94 -9.02 8.31 -5.89
N GLY A 95 -8.03 9.21 -5.97
CA GLY A 95 -8.30 10.62 -6.24
C GLY A 95 -8.93 10.85 -7.61
N ILE A 96 -8.41 10.22 -8.68
CA ILE A 96 -8.90 10.50 -10.05
C ILE A 96 -10.31 9.93 -10.29
N LEU A 97 -10.58 8.70 -9.85
CA LEU A 97 -11.83 8.02 -10.20
C LEU A 97 -12.89 8.17 -9.12
N PHE A 98 -12.48 8.07 -7.85
CA PHE A 98 -13.38 7.93 -6.71
C PHE A 98 -13.55 9.22 -5.91
N ALA A 99 -12.83 10.29 -6.25
CA ALA A 99 -12.80 11.53 -5.48
C ALA A 99 -12.39 11.32 -4.00
N ASP A 100 -11.69 10.21 -3.71
CA ASP A 100 -11.24 9.84 -2.38
C ASP A 100 -9.79 10.32 -2.18
N GLY A 101 -9.65 11.44 -1.49
CA GLY A 101 -8.41 12.19 -1.32
C GLY A 101 -8.15 13.22 -2.41
N GLY A 102 -7.79 14.44 -1.99
CA GLY A 102 -7.62 15.59 -2.87
C GLY A 102 -6.52 15.43 -3.91
N LEU A 103 -6.75 15.94 -5.13
CA LEU A 103 -5.73 15.96 -6.19
C LEU A 103 -4.62 16.97 -5.90
N THR A 104 -4.96 18.12 -5.32
CA THR A 104 -3.98 19.12 -4.87
C THR A 104 -3.20 18.59 -3.67
N ALA A 105 -3.85 17.78 -2.82
CA ALA A 105 -3.27 17.11 -1.65
C ALA A 105 -2.62 15.75 -1.97
N LEU A 106 -2.56 15.33 -3.24
CA LEU A 106 -2.03 14.01 -3.63
C LEU A 106 -0.58 13.81 -3.17
N GLY A 107 0.22 14.88 -3.15
CA GLY A 107 1.59 14.87 -2.62
C GLY A 107 1.64 14.54 -1.13
N VAL A 108 0.71 15.09 -0.35
CA VAL A 108 0.54 14.80 1.08
C VAL A 108 0.14 13.34 1.26
N ASN A 109 -0.89 12.88 0.53
CA ASN A 109 -1.39 11.51 0.60
C ASN A 109 -0.31 10.48 0.26
N ILE A 110 0.46 10.68 -0.82
CA ILE A 110 1.57 9.78 -1.18
C ILE A 110 2.67 9.82 -0.13
N THR A 111 3.08 11.02 0.32
CA THR A 111 4.14 11.13 1.33
C THR A 111 3.76 10.41 2.61
N ASP A 112 2.53 10.60 3.08
CA ASP A 112 2.09 10.06 4.36
C ASP A 112 1.72 8.57 4.24
N MET A 113 0.74 8.24 3.39
CA MET A 113 0.19 6.89 3.32
C MET A 113 1.06 5.91 2.52
N ALA A 114 1.84 6.37 1.53
CA ALA A 114 2.71 5.47 0.77
C ALA A 114 4.13 5.44 1.35
N VAL A 115 4.76 6.60 1.59
CA VAL A 115 6.18 6.66 1.97
C VAL A 115 6.38 6.38 3.46
N VAL A 116 5.74 7.12 4.37
CA VAL A 116 5.96 6.97 5.82
C VAL A 116 5.62 5.55 6.28
N THR A 117 4.43 5.06 5.94
CA THR A 117 3.98 3.72 6.34
C THR A 117 4.95 2.62 5.87
N THR A 118 5.35 2.65 4.59
CA THR A 118 6.23 1.66 3.97
C THR A 118 7.63 1.71 4.58
N VAL A 119 8.20 2.90 4.76
CA VAL A 119 9.56 3.07 5.31
C VAL A 119 9.60 2.61 6.77
N VAL A 120 8.64 3.06 7.59
CA VAL A 120 8.56 2.69 9.01
C VAL A 120 8.33 1.18 9.15
N ALA A 121 7.33 0.64 8.45
CA ALA A 121 7.03 -0.79 8.50
C ALA A 121 8.25 -1.62 8.07
N TYR A 122 8.90 -1.26 6.96
CA TYR A 122 10.04 -2.01 6.47
C TYR A 122 11.25 -1.92 7.41
N ALA A 123 11.54 -0.75 7.99
CA ALA A 123 12.61 -0.59 8.96
C ALA A 123 12.39 -1.46 10.20
N VAL A 124 11.18 -1.41 10.78
CA VAL A 124 10.78 -2.24 11.92
C VAL A 124 10.87 -3.73 11.58
N PHE A 125 10.25 -4.14 10.46
CA PHE A 125 10.25 -5.53 10.00
C PHE A 125 11.68 -6.06 9.83
N ARG A 126 12.56 -5.27 9.20
CA ARG A 126 13.97 -5.64 8.98
C ARG A 126 14.76 -5.71 10.28
N GLY A 127 14.50 -4.83 11.24
CA GLY A 127 15.08 -4.91 12.58
C GLY A 127 14.67 -6.21 13.29
N LEU A 128 13.38 -6.52 13.29
CA LEU A 128 12.83 -7.70 13.95
C LEU A 128 13.33 -9.01 13.32
N VAL A 129 13.33 -9.13 11.99
CA VAL A 129 13.80 -10.35 11.32
C VAL A 129 15.32 -10.57 11.45
N LYS A 130 16.10 -9.54 11.83
CA LYS A 130 17.52 -9.73 12.18
C LYS A 130 17.72 -10.43 13.53
N VAL A 131 16.80 -10.22 14.48
CA VAL A 131 16.94 -10.73 15.86
C VAL A 131 16.07 -11.97 16.12
N LEU A 132 14.96 -12.11 15.40
CA LEU A 132 14.04 -13.25 15.55
C LEU A 132 14.58 -14.53 14.88
N PRO A 133 14.18 -15.73 15.36
CA PRO A 133 14.52 -16.99 14.71
C PRO A 133 14.04 -17.03 13.24
N ARG A 134 14.79 -17.70 12.36
CA ARG A 134 14.43 -17.86 10.94
C ARG A 134 13.31 -18.90 10.73
N LYS A 135 12.10 -18.59 11.16
CA LYS A 135 10.88 -19.41 10.99
C LYS A 135 9.73 -18.58 10.40
N ARG A 136 8.75 -19.25 9.78
CA ARG A 136 7.59 -18.59 9.15
C ARG A 136 6.81 -17.72 10.13
N GLY A 137 6.59 -18.21 11.35
CA GLY A 137 5.90 -17.44 12.41
C GLY A 137 6.60 -16.13 12.79
N SER A 138 7.93 -16.05 12.65
CA SER A 138 8.67 -14.80 12.90
C SER A 138 8.36 -13.73 11.85
N ILE A 139 8.10 -14.13 10.61
CA ILE A 139 7.68 -13.19 9.56
C ILE A 139 6.30 -12.64 9.89
N THR A 140 5.34 -13.51 10.23
CA THR A 140 3.99 -13.11 10.59
C THR A 140 3.99 -12.15 11.79
N ALA A 141 4.72 -12.50 12.86
CA ALA A 141 4.85 -11.64 14.04
C ALA A 141 5.55 -10.30 13.72
N ALA A 142 6.65 -10.32 12.95
CA ALA A 142 7.33 -9.10 12.54
C ALA A 142 6.44 -8.21 11.65
N SER A 143 5.57 -8.81 10.83
CA SER A 143 4.62 -8.09 9.98
C SER A 143 3.55 -7.40 10.80
N PHE A 144 3.04 -8.08 11.84
CA PHE A 144 2.10 -7.51 12.80
C PHE A 144 2.69 -6.26 13.47
N VAL A 145 3.88 -6.39 14.08
CA VAL A 145 4.51 -5.28 14.79
C VAL A 145 4.85 -4.11 13.85
N ALA A 146 5.33 -4.41 12.64
CA ALA A 146 5.61 -3.40 11.63
C ALA A 146 4.35 -2.60 11.24
N ALA A 147 3.22 -3.29 11.04
CA ALA A 147 1.95 -2.66 10.72
C ALA A 147 1.40 -1.79 11.86
N VAL A 148 1.38 -2.30 13.11
CA VAL A 148 0.92 -1.54 14.29
C VAL A 148 1.69 -0.24 14.45
N LEU A 149 2.99 -0.23 14.18
CA LEU A 149 3.82 0.97 14.33
C LEU A 149 3.75 1.92 13.13
N SER A 150 3.47 1.40 11.94
CA SER A 150 3.46 2.21 10.71
C SER A 150 2.27 3.17 10.63
N VAL A 151 1.09 2.77 11.10
CA VAL A 151 -0.14 3.57 11.01
C VAL A 151 -0.09 4.80 11.95
N PRO A 152 0.28 4.68 13.24
CA PRO A 152 0.49 5.84 14.10
C PRO A 152 1.65 6.73 13.64
N ALA A 153 2.69 6.17 13.03
CA ALA A 153 3.78 6.97 12.49
C ALA A 153 3.31 7.87 11.34
N ALA A 154 2.41 7.39 10.48
CA ALA A 154 1.76 8.23 9.47
C ALA A 154 0.87 9.31 10.13
N ALA A 155 0.07 8.97 11.14
CA ALA A 155 -0.70 9.98 11.89
C ALA A 155 0.17 11.08 12.52
N VAL A 156 1.36 10.73 13.04
CA VAL A 156 2.36 11.70 13.52
C VAL A 156 2.90 12.55 12.37
N ALA A 157 3.29 11.93 11.25
CA ALA A 157 3.82 12.64 10.10
C ALA A 157 2.78 13.61 9.51
N PHE A 158 1.53 13.18 9.35
CA PHE A 158 0.42 14.06 8.99
C PHE A 158 0.27 15.25 9.95
N THR A 159 0.30 15.00 11.26
CA THR A 159 0.21 16.07 12.27
C THR A 159 1.33 17.10 12.11
N LEU A 160 2.54 16.67 11.75
CA LEU A 160 3.67 17.57 11.49
C LEU A 160 3.48 18.36 10.19
N ILE A 161 2.96 17.73 9.13
CA ILE A 161 2.62 18.43 7.87
C ILE A 161 1.56 19.49 8.14
N TYR A 162 0.50 19.12 8.88
CA TYR A 162 -0.56 20.03 9.30
C TYR A 162 -0.04 21.18 10.17
N ALA A 163 0.95 20.94 11.04
CA ALA A 163 1.54 22.00 11.86
C ALA A 163 2.26 23.09 11.06
N VAL A 164 2.69 22.78 9.83
CA VAL A 164 3.40 23.72 8.96
C VAL A 164 2.48 24.37 7.93
N GLY A 165 1.49 23.63 7.42
CA GLY A 165 0.64 24.10 6.31
C GLY A 165 -0.85 23.85 6.46
N GLY A 166 -1.35 23.52 7.67
CA GLY A 166 -2.77 23.36 7.91
C GLY A 166 -3.53 24.67 7.71
N THR A 167 -4.68 24.63 7.02
CA THR A 167 -5.43 25.83 6.67
C THR A 167 -6.39 26.32 7.76
N THR A 168 -6.40 25.67 8.93
CA THR A 168 -7.30 26.04 10.04
C THR A 168 -6.58 26.16 11.38
N ASP A 169 -7.11 27.04 12.24
CA ASP A 169 -6.54 27.42 13.53
C ASP A 169 -6.79 26.38 14.65
N VAL A 170 -6.83 25.09 14.30
CA VAL A 170 -6.96 24.01 15.30
C VAL A 170 -5.61 23.76 15.95
N SER A 171 -5.59 23.73 17.28
CA SER A 171 -4.35 23.50 18.01
C SER A 171 -3.73 22.15 17.67
N ILE A 172 -2.42 22.14 17.43
CA ILE A 172 -1.67 20.94 17.04
C ILE A 172 -1.81 19.82 18.06
N GLY A 173 -1.86 20.14 19.36
CA GLY A 173 -2.09 19.15 20.42
C GLY A 173 -3.44 18.43 20.27
N LYS A 174 -4.50 19.12 19.82
CA LYS A 174 -5.81 18.51 19.58
C LYS A 174 -5.78 17.60 18.35
N VAL A 175 -5.16 18.06 17.25
CA VAL A 175 -4.97 17.26 16.03
C VAL A 175 -4.14 16.02 16.34
N ALA A 176 -3.00 16.18 17.01
CA ALA A 176 -2.11 15.10 17.41
C ALA A 176 -2.85 14.04 18.26
N THR A 177 -3.56 14.48 19.30
CA THR A 177 -4.28 13.56 20.20
C THR A 177 -5.33 12.76 19.44
N ALA A 178 -6.11 13.42 18.58
CA ALA A 178 -7.19 12.78 17.86
C ALA A 178 -6.67 11.85 16.75
N MET A 179 -5.72 12.33 15.94
CA MET A 179 -5.11 11.55 14.87
C MET A 179 -4.37 10.34 15.42
N ILE A 180 -3.43 10.52 16.35
CA ILE A 180 -2.64 9.40 16.88
C ILE A 180 -3.56 8.42 17.64
N GLY A 181 -4.49 8.92 18.45
CA GLY A 181 -5.38 8.07 19.25
C GLY A 181 -6.19 7.10 18.41
N VAL A 182 -6.92 7.59 17.40
CA VAL A 182 -7.72 6.74 16.51
C VAL A 182 -6.82 5.83 15.67
N HIS A 183 -5.69 6.33 15.16
CA HIS A 183 -4.80 5.57 14.28
C HIS A 183 -4.00 4.47 14.98
N VAL A 184 -3.85 4.52 16.31
CA VAL A 184 -3.35 3.37 17.10
C VAL A 184 -4.34 2.19 17.02
N LEU A 185 -5.64 2.46 17.13
CA LEU A 185 -6.66 1.41 17.02
C LEU A 185 -6.78 0.87 15.59
N ILE A 186 -6.75 1.77 14.58
CA ILE A 186 -6.69 1.39 13.16
C ILE A 186 -5.44 0.52 12.90
N GLY A 187 -4.29 0.89 13.47
CA GLY A 187 -3.04 0.15 13.35
C GLY A 187 -3.13 -1.29 13.87
N ILE A 188 -3.93 -1.57 14.90
CA ILE A 188 -4.18 -2.94 15.38
C ILE A 188 -4.96 -3.74 14.33
N GLY A 189 -6.01 -3.14 13.75
CA GLY A 189 -6.78 -3.76 12.67
C GLY A 189 -5.93 -4.05 11.44
N GLU A 190 -5.14 -3.06 11.00
CA GLU A 190 -4.20 -3.22 9.88
C GLU A 190 -3.15 -4.28 10.16
N ALA A 191 -2.65 -4.37 11.39
CA ALA A 191 -1.69 -5.40 11.77
C ALA A 191 -2.27 -6.81 11.74
N ALA A 192 -3.52 -6.99 12.17
CA ALA A 192 -4.21 -8.26 12.06
C ALA A 192 -4.36 -8.66 10.59
N ILE A 193 -4.86 -7.77 9.73
CA ILE A 193 -5.02 -8.02 8.30
C ILE A 193 -3.66 -8.32 7.66
N THR A 194 -2.65 -7.48 7.92
CA THR A 194 -1.30 -7.64 7.37
C THR A 194 -0.67 -8.97 7.78
N ALA A 195 -0.76 -9.34 9.06
CA ALA A 195 -0.20 -10.59 9.57
C ALA A 195 -0.92 -11.80 8.99
N LEU A 196 -2.25 -11.76 8.87
CA LEU A 196 -3.04 -12.84 8.27
C LEU A 196 -2.73 -13.01 6.79
N THR A 197 -2.72 -11.92 6.02
CA THR A 197 -2.42 -11.96 4.58
C THR A 197 -0.98 -12.41 4.34
N VAL A 198 0.00 -11.80 5.00
CA VAL A 198 1.41 -12.21 4.85
C VAL A 198 1.60 -13.67 5.31
N GLY A 199 1.00 -14.06 6.43
CA GLY A 199 1.06 -15.42 6.95
C GLY A 199 0.50 -16.45 5.97
N ALA A 200 -0.67 -16.18 5.39
CA ALA A 200 -1.30 -17.04 4.39
C ALA A 200 -0.43 -17.17 3.13
N VAL A 201 0.10 -16.06 2.59
CA VAL A 201 0.97 -16.09 1.41
C VAL A 201 2.28 -16.82 1.71
N VAL A 202 2.90 -16.60 2.87
CA VAL A 202 4.12 -17.32 3.30
C VAL A 202 3.86 -18.81 3.50
N ALA A 203 2.67 -19.20 3.95
CA ALA A 203 2.31 -20.61 4.12
C ALA A 203 2.24 -21.35 2.78
N VAL A 204 1.68 -20.71 1.75
CA VAL A 204 1.41 -21.32 0.43
C VAL A 204 2.57 -21.12 -0.55
N ARG A 205 3.13 -19.90 -0.64
CA ARG A 205 4.18 -19.49 -1.59
C ARG A 205 5.18 -18.51 -0.94
N PRO A 206 6.02 -18.98 0.01
CA PRO A 206 7.05 -18.14 0.63
C PRO A 206 8.09 -17.63 -0.38
N ASP A 207 8.15 -18.24 -1.56
CA ASP A 207 8.99 -17.84 -2.67
C ASP A 207 8.61 -16.49 -3.31
N LEU A 208 7.37 -16.05 -3.12
CA LEU A 208 6.83 -14.81 -3.67
C LEU A 208 6.91 -13.63 -2.70
N VAL A 209 7.09 -13.87 -1.41
CA VAL A 209 7.10 -12.81 -0.37
C VAL A 209 8.50 -12.23 -0.24
N TYR A 210 8.64 -10.93 -0.51
CA TYR A 210 9.91 -10.22 -0.43
C TYR A 210 10.55 -10.34 0.96
N GLY A 211 9.77 -10.12 2.02
CA GLY A 211 10.19 -10.25 3.41
C GLY A 211 10.64 -11.66 3.82
N ALA A 212 10.25 -12.69 3.06
CA ALA A 212 10.59 -14.10 3.31
C ALA A 212 11.81 -14.60 2.55
N ARG A 213 12.43 -13.78 1.67
CA ARG A 213 13.60 -14.18 0.86
C ARG A 213 14.74 -14.76 1.71
N GLY A 214 14.91 -14.30 2.95
CA GLY A 214 15.93 -14.77 3.89
C GLY A 214 15.64 -16.13 4.57
N LEU A 215 14.43 -16.69 4.43
CA LEU A 215 14.11 -18.05 4.92
C LEU A 215 14.57 -19.15 3.96
N ARG A 216 14.88 -18.81 2.71
CA ARG A 216 15.42 -19.79 1.76
C ARG A 216 16.82 -20.19 2.20
N GLN A 217 16.98 -21.42 2.67
CA GLN A 217 18.32 -22.01 2.82
C GLN A 217 18.99 -22.03 1.45
N LYS A 218 20.23 -21.51 1.39
CA LYS A 218 21.09 -21.77 0.24
C LYS A 218 21.37 -23.27 0.21
N LEU A 219 21.08 -23.90 -0.92
CA LEU A 219 21.40 -25.30 -1.13
C LEU A 219 22.93 -25.47 -1.02
N LYS A 220 23.35 -26.47 -0.24
CA LYS A 220 24.75 -26.89 -0.17
C LYS A 220 24.87 -28.24 -0.87
N LEU A 221 25.82 -28.36 -1.79
CA LEU A 221 26.15 -29.62 -2.43
C LEU A 221 27.07 -30.39 -1.50
N ARG A 222 26.87 -31.71 -1.42
CA ARG A 222 27.87 -32.58 -0.80
C ARG A 222 28.81 -33.06 -1.91
N VAL A 223 30.03 -32.54 -1.94
CA VAL A 223 31.10 -32.95 -2.86
C VAL A 223 32.20 -33.57 -2.00
N ASP A 224 32.57 -34.82 -2.28
CA ASP A 224 33.58 -35.57 -1.53
C ASP A 224 33.39 -35.57 0.00
N GLY A 225 32.13 -35.67 0.43
CA GLY A 225 31.78 -35.67 1.86
C GLY A 225 31.72 -34.28 2.53
N GLN A 226 32.22 -33.23 1.87
CA GLN A 226 32.14 -31.85 2.36
C GLN A 226 30.92 -31.10 1.79
N LEU A 227 30.31 -30.24 2.62
CA LEU A 227 29.23 -29.37 2.19
C LEU A 227 29.79 -28.09 1.57
N VAL A 228 29.74 -28.01 0.24
CA VAL A 228 30.20 -26.87 -0.57
C VAL A 228 28.97 -26.04 -0.99
N ASP A 229 29.08 -24.72 -0.97
CA ASP A 229 28.02 -23.86 -1.50
C ASP A 229 27.87 -24.07 -3.02
N VAL A 230 26.64 -24.17 -3.52
CA VAL A 230 26.39 -24.25 -4.97
C VAL A 230 26.97 -22.97 -5.62
N PRO A 231 27.89 -23.07 -6.60
CA PRO A 231 28.33 -21.93 -7.40
C PRO A 231 27.11 -21.19 -7.94
N ALA A 232 27.13 -19.86 -7.90
CA ALA A 232 25.97 -19.03 -8.20
C ALA A 232 25.56 -19.11 -9.68
N GLU A 233 24.89 -20.19 -10.07
CA GLU A 233 23.86 -20.28 -11.10
C GLU A 233 23.35 -21.73 -11.20
N PRO A 234 22.40 -22.14 -10.34
CA PRO A 234 21.54 -23.26 -10.71
C PRO A 234 20.63 -22.78 -11.84
N ALA A 235 20.57 -23.55 -12.94
CA ALA A 235 19.55 -23.40 -13.97
C ALA A 235 18.16 -23.21 -13.32
N PRO A 236 17.30 -22.31 -13.85
CA PRO A 236 16.06 -21.95 -13.18
C PRO A 236 15.21 -23.19 -12.95
N ALA A 237 15.08 -23.59 -11.68
CA ALA A 237 14.20 -24.67 -11.28
C ALA A 237 12.83 -24.46 -11.93
N ALA A 238 12.30 -25.52 -12.57
CA ALA A 238 11.07 -25.51 -13.36
C ALA A 238 10.02 -24.59 -12.71
N ALA A 239 9.65 -23.54 -13.44
CA ALA A 239 8.83 -22.46 -12.90
C ALA A 239 7.49 -23.01 -12.41
N ARG A 240 7.31 -23.14 -11.09
CA ARG A 240 5.99 -23.43 -10.52
C ARG A 240 5.04 -22.31 -10.90
N SER A 241 3.98 -22.65 -11.63
CA SER A 241 2.97 -21.70 -12.07
C SER A 241 2.44 -20.87 -10.89
N HIS A 242 2.57 -19.54 -10.99
CA HIS A 242 1.98 -18.57 -10.06
C HIS A 242 0.49 -18.30 -10.33
N ARG A 243 -0.09 -18.93 -11.37
CA ARG A 243 -1.46 -18.67 -11.83
C ARG A 243 -2.49 -18.88 -10.73
N LYS A 244 -2.32 -19.90 -9.88
CA LYS A 244 -3.22 -20.14 -8.74
C LYS A 244 -3.20 -19.00 -7.73
N VAL A 245 -2.02 -18.52 -7.32
CA VAL A 245 -1.91 -17.36 -6.41
C VAL A 245 -2.53 -16.12 -7.05
N TRP A 246 -2.29 -15.93 -8.34
CA TRP A 246 -2.77 -14.77 -9.05
C TRP A 246 -4.30 -14.77 -9.16
N ILE A 247 -4.90 -15.89 -9.56
CA ILE A 247 -6.35 -16.09 -9.60
C ILE A 247 -6.95 -15.94 -8.20
N THR A 248 -6.39 -16.62 -7.19
CA THR A 248 -6.92 -16.53 -5.83
C THR A 248 -6.87 -15.10 -5.33
N GLY A 249 -5.75 -14.40 -5.47
CA GLY A 249 -5.65 -13.01 -5.03
C GLY A 249 -6.62 -12.09 -5.80
N LEU A 250 -6.81 -12.30 -7.11
CA LEU A 250 -7.72 -11.49 -7.90
C LEU A 250 -9.17 -11.73 -7.47
N VAL A 251 -9.58 -13.00 -7.34
CA VAL A 251 -10.91 -13.36 -6.86
C VAL A 251 -11.13 -12.82 -5.45
N THR A 252 -10.16 -12.95 -4.55
CA THR A 252 -10.25 -12.37 -3.20
C THR A 252 -10.43 -10.86 -3.26
N SER A 253 -9.67 -10.15 -4.10
CA SER A 253 -9.79 -8.68 -4.25
C SER A 253 -11.18 -8.28 -4.77
N LEU A 254 -11.70 -9.01 -5.77
CA LEU A 254 -13.03 -8.78 -6.33
C LEU A 254 -14.14 -9.07 -5.32
N VAL A 255 -14.02 -10.14 -4.52
CA VAL A 255 -14.99 -10.46 -3.46
C VAL A 255 -14.95 -9.41 -2.36
N LEU A 256 -13.76 -8.96 -1.96
CA LEU A 256 -13.62 -7.91 -0.96
C LEU A 256 -14.26 -6.60 -1.43
N ALA A 257 -13.90 -6.12 -2.62
CA ALA A 257 -14.39 -4.85 -3.15
C ALA A 257 -15.86 -4.90 -3.61
N GLY A 258 -16.31 -6.03 -4.14
CA GLY A 258 -17.63 -6.19 -4.75
C GLY A 258 -18.72 -6.72 -3.82
N PHE A 259 -18.36 -7.29 -2.67
CA PHE A 259 -19.33 -7.91 -1.76
C PHE A 259 -19.05 -7.61 -0.28
N VAL A 260 -17.81 -7.77 0.19
CA VAL A 260 -17.50 -7.52 1.61
C VAL A 260 -17.61 -6.03 1.95
N SER A 261 -17.35 -5.15 0.98
CA SER A 261 -17.57 -3.70 1.10
C SER A 261 -19.00 -3.32 1.47
N PHE A 262 -20.00 -4.16 1.25
CA PHE A 262 -21.39 -3.91 1.68
C PHE A 262 -21.55 -3.83 3.19
N TYR A 263 -20.59 -4.39 3.92
CA TYR A 263 -20.55 -4.42 5.37
C TYR A 263 -19.52 -3.43 5.94
N ALA A 264 -18.89 -2.62 5.08
CA ALA A 264 -18.00 -1.57 5.52
C ALA A 264 -18.80 -0.50 6.30
N SER A 265 -18.17 0.10 7.32
CA SER A 265 -18.77 1.20 8.06
C SER A 265 -18.93 2.42 7.16
N ALA A 266 -20.09 3.07 7.28
CA ALA A 266 -20.37 4.36 6.65
C ALA A 266 -19.95 5.56 7.52
N ASP A 267 -19.43 5.31 8.73
CA ASP A 267 -18.90 6.36 9.59
C ASP A 267 -17.68 7.05 8.94
N PRO A 268 -17.46 8.35 9.18
CA PRO A 268 -16.33 9.09 8.63
C PRO A 268 -15.01 8.47 9.10
N ASP A 269 -13.99 8.56 8.25
CA ASP A 269 -12.68 8.02 8.59
C ASP A 269 -11.98 8.82 9.71
N GLY A 270 -10.88 8.29 10.25
CA GLY A 270 -10.14 8.92 11.33
C GLY A 270 -9.74 10.39 11.11
N LEU A 271 -9.38 10.77 9.88
CA LEU A 271 -9.05 12.15 9.54
C LEU A 271 -10.31 12.98 9.33
N GLU A 272 -11.27 12.45 8.59
CA GLU A 272 -12.54 13.12 8.28
C GLU A 272 -13.35 13.42 9.54
N LYS A 273 -13.40 12.47 10.49
CA LYS A 273 -14.04 12.67 11.79
C LYS A 273 -13.37 13.78 12.58
N VAL A 274 -12.03 13.82 12.57
CA VAL A 274 -11.27 14.90 13.22
C VAL A 274 -11.55 16.24 12.52
N ALA A 275 -11.66 16.24 11.20
CA ALA A 275 -12.00 17.43 10.44
C ALA A 275 -13.37 17.97 10.84
N ALA A 276 -14.40 17.11 10.84
CA ALA A 276 -15.76 17.48 11.22
C ALA A 276 -15.84 17.94 12.69
N ASP A 277 -15.26 17.18 13.63
CA ASP A 277 -15.32 17.50 15.06
C ASP A 277 -14.57 18.78 15.44
N LYS A 278 -13.65 19.24 14.58
CA LYS A 278 -12.85 20.45 14.79
C LYS A 278 -13.20 21.60 13.83
N GLY A 279 -14.17 21.40 12.93
CA GLY A 279 -14.60 22.39 11.94
C GLY A 279 -13.56 22.68 10.85
N ILE A 280 -12.66 21.73 10.56
CA ILE A 280 -11.62 21.88 9.53
C ILE A 280 -12.21 21.67 8.13
N ASP A 281 -13.25 20.84 8.04
CA ASP A 281 -14.06 20.58 6.85
C ASP A 281 -14.65 21.84 6.22
N ALA A 282 -14.90 22.90 6.98
CA ALA A 282 -15.37 24.18 6.45
C ALA A 282 -14.38 24.87 5.48
N ARG A 283 -13.12 24.44 5.45
CA ARG A 283 -12.09 24.93 4.52
C ARG A 283 -11.75 23.94 3.39
N THR A 284 -12.39 22.77 3.35
CA THR A 284 -12.12 21.82 2.26
C THR A 284 -12.74 22.31 0.96
N GLU A 285 -12.03 22.07 -0.13
CA GLU A 285 -12.49 22.43 -1.46
C GLU A 285 -13.28 21.28 -2.08
N LYS A 286 -14.21 21.62 -2.98
CA LYS A 286 -14.92 20.63 -3.78
C LYS A 286 -13.90 19.86 -4.63
N HIS A 287 -13.93 18.54 -4.53
CA HIS A 287 -13.02 17.68 -5.28
C HIS A 287 -13.15 17.92 -6.79
N ALA A 288 -12.03 18.05 -7.51
CA ALA A 288 -12.03 18.36 -8.95
C ALA A 288 -12.72 17.28 -9.83
N THR A 289 -12.87 16.07 -9.30
CA THR A 289 -13.52 14.92 -9.95
C THR A 289 -14.80 14.48 -9.23
N SER A 290 -15.44 15.35 -8.43
CA SER A 290 -16.70 15.03 -7.76
C SER A 290 -17.83 14.61 -8.72
N ASP A 291 -17.74 15.03 -9.98
CA ASP A 291 -18.74 14.73 -11.01
C ASP A 291 -18.38 13.43 -11.78
N SER A 292 -17.33 12.73 -11.34
CA SER A 292 -16.91 11.43 -11.88
C SER A 292 -18.05 10.41 -11.77
N PRO A 293 -18.21 9.51 -12.76
CA PRO A 293 -19.17 8.41 -12.67
C PRO A 293 -18.92 7.42 -11.51
N LEU A 294 -17.76 7.51 -10.86
CA LEU A 294 -17.31 6.64 -9.76
C LEU A 294 -17.08 7.39 -8.44
N ALA A 295 -17.43 8.68 -8.35
CA ALA A 295 -17.20 9.50 -7.16
C ALA A 295 -17.84 8.87 -5.91
N ASP A 296 -17.18 9.03 -4.76
CA ASP A 296 -17.58 8.49 -3.45
C ASP A 296 -17.84 6.98 -3.46
N TYR A 297 -17.14 6.26 -4.34
CA TYR A 297 -17.34 4.83 -4.58
C TYR A 297 -18.77 4.45 -5.00
N GLY A 298 -19.52 5.35 -5.62
CA GLY A 298 -20.81 5.06 -6.24
C GLY A 298 -20.72 5.02 -7.76
N VAL A 299 -21.51 4.18 -8.43
CA VAL A 299 -21.75 4.24 -9.87
C VAL A 299 -22.91 5.18 -10.17
N LYS A 300 -22.64 6.21 -10.98
CA LYS A 300 -23.67 7.14 -11.45
C LYS A 300 -24.84 6.39 -12.09
N ASP A 301 -26.06 6.85 -11.79
CA ASP A 301 -27.32 6.28 -12.27
C ASP A 301 -27.65 4.87 -11.72
N VAL A 302 -26.94 4.38 -10.70
CA VAL A 302 -27.29 3.16 -9.94
C VAL A 302 -27.75 3.55 -8.54
N GLU A 303 -29.06 3.49 -8.30
CA GLU A 303 -29.69 3.95 -7.05
C GLU A 303 -29.47 2.99 -5.86
N ASP A 304 -29.35 1.69 -6.11
CA ASP A 304 -29.06 0.73 -5.03
C ASP A 304 -27.63 0.93 -4.54
N ALA A 305 -27.48 1.50 -3.34
CA ALA A 305 -26.20 1.84 -2.76
C ALA A 305 -25.23 0.64 -2.66
N ARG A 306 -25.74 -0.57 -2.41
CA ARG A 306 -24.89 -1.77 -2.31
C ARG A 306 -24.43 -2.19 -3.70
N LEU A 307 -25.34 -2.27 -4.66
CA LEU A 307 -24.98 -2.62 -6.04
C LEU A 307 -24.02 -1.59 -6.63
N SER A 308 -24.31 -0.31 -6.42
CA SER A 308 -23.49 0.83 -6.84
C SER A 308 -22.08 0.74 -6.26
N GLY A 309 -21.96 0.58 -4.93
CA GLY A 309 -20.68 0.41 -4.24
C GLY A 309 -19.89 -0.82 -4.70
N GLY A 310 -20.57 -1.96 -4.87
CA GLY A 310 -19.94 -3.20 -5.31
C GLY A 310 -19.41 -3.11 -6.74
N LEU A 311 -20.18 -2.50 -7.64
CA LEU A 311 -19.75 -2.27 -9.02
C LEU A 311 -18.56 -1.31 -9.08
N ALA A 312 -18.62 -0.20 -8.33
CA ALA A 312 -17.52 0.75 -8.23
C ALA A 312 -16.24 0.07 -7.73
N GLY A 313 -16.36 -0.79 -6.71
CA GLY A 313 -15.24 -1.59 -6.19
C GLY A 313 -14.66 -2.58 -7.20
N VAL A 314 -15.51 -3.32 -7.93
CA VAL A 314 -15.07 -4.24 -9.00
C VAL A 314 -14.35 -3.49 -10.12
N ILE A 315 -14.89 -2.34 -10.54
CA ILE A 315 -14.27 -1.48 -11.56
C ILE A 315 -12.92 -0.96 -11.05
N GLY A 316 -12.86 -0.48 -9.81
CA GLY A 316 -11.64 0.03 -9.18
C GLY A 316 -10.54 -1.03 -9.07
N VAL A 317 -10.88 -2.26 -8.68
CA VAL A 317 -9.96 -3.41 -8.69
C VAL A 317 -9.44 -3.66 -10.11
N GLY A 318 -10.33 -3.71 -11.11
CA GLY A 318 -9.96 -3.92 -12.51
C GLY A 318 -8.99 -2.86 -13.03
N VAL A 319 -9.30 -1.59 -12.81
CA VAL A 319 -8.45 -0.47 -13.24
C VAL A 319 -7.10 -0.50 -12.50
N THR A 320 -7.10 -0.77 -11.20
CA THR A 320 -5.87 -0.83 -10.40
C THR A 320 -4.96 -1.98 -10.84
N VAL A 321 -5.51 -3.16 -11.16
CA VAL A 321 -4.72 -4.26 -11.74
C VAL A 321 -4.06 -3.83 -13.04
N VAL A 322 -4.80 -3.18 -13.94
CA VAL A 322 -4.30 -2.75 -15.25
C VAL A 322 -3.23 -1.67 -15.09
N ALA A 323 -3.52 -0.62 -14.31
CA ALA A 323 -2.60 0.49 -14.06
C ALA A 323 -1.30 0.00 -13.38
N GLY A 324 -1.44 -0.74 -12.28
CA GLY A 324 -0.30 -1.30 -11.55
C GLY A 324 0.54 -2.23 -12.43
N SER A 325 -0.09 -3.19 -13.10
CA SER A 325 0.63 -4.13 -13.97
C SER A 325 1.36 -3.41 -15.11
N THR A 326 0.76 -2.37 -15.69
CA THR A 326 1.38 -1.55 -16.74
C THR A 326 2.61 -0.83 -16.21
N VAL A 327 2.51 -0.14 -15.06
CA VAL A 327 3.65 0.54 -14.43
C VAL A 327 4.79 -0.44 -14.16
N PHE A 328 4.51 -1.57 -13.53
CA PHE A 328 5.55 -2.54 -13.15
C PHE A 328 6.17 -3.24 -14.36
N TRP A 329 5.40 -3.48 -15.41
CA TRP A 329 5.91 -4.00 -16.67
C TRP A 329 6.82 -3.00 -17.39
N VAL A 330 6.46 -1.72 -17.45
CA VAL A 330 7.31 -0.66 -18.03
C VAL A 330 8.61 -0.50 -17.25
N VAL A 331 8.53 -0.42 -15.92
CA VAL A 331 9.71 -0.32 -15.03
C VAL A 331 10.67 -1.47 -15.27
N ARG A 332 10.15 -2.69 -15.43
CA ARG A 332 10.95 -3.87 -15.73
C ARG A 332 11.58 -3.81 -17.12
N ARG A 333 10.81 -3.47 -18.17
CA ARG A 333 11.33 -3.45 -19.57
C ARG A 333 12.55 -2.56 -19.73
N ARG A 334 12.61 -1.44 -18.99
CA ARG A 334 13.77 -0.55 -19.00
C ARG A 334 15.02 -1.17 -18.39
N ARG A 335 14.90 -2.12 -17.45
CA ARG A 335 16.05 -2.88 -16.90
C ARG A 335 16.69 -3.80 -17.93
N THR A 336 15.89 -4.51 -18.73
CA THR A 336 16.41 -5.42 -19.76
C THR A 336 17.16 -4.69 -20.88
N ALA A 337 16.78 -3.43 -21.17
CA ALA A 337 17.51 -2.58 -22.11
C ALA A 337 18.89 -2.17 -21.56
N ASP A 338 18.97 -1.77 -20.28
CA ASP A 338 20.23 -1.37 -19.62
C ASP A 338 21.25 -2.52 -19.46
N THR A 339 20.81 -3.78 -19.53
CA THR A 339 21.66 -4.98 -19.40
C THR A 339 21.99 -5.66 -20.73
N SER A 340 21.65 -5.06 -21.87
CA SER A 340 22.07 -5.61 -23.17
C SER A 340 23.60 -5.53 -23.25
N PRO A 341 24.31 -6.64 -23.54
CA PRO A 341 25.75 -6.58 -23.67
C PRO A 341 26.08 -5.62 -24.80
N VAL A 342 26.83 -4.56 -24.49
CA VAL A 342 27.56 -3.80 -25.50
C VAL A 342 28.35 -4.84 -26.28
N GLY A 343 27.97 -5.05 -27.54
CA GLY A 343 28.59 -6.05 -28.39
C GLY A 343 30.09 -5.84 -28.35
N THR A 344 30.82 -6.86 -27.90
CA THR A 344 32.24 -6.97 -28.18
C THR A 344 32.35 -7.16 -29.70
N GLY A 345 32.45 -6.03 -30.40
CA GLY A 345 32.84 -5.98 -31.80
C GLY A 345 34.22 -6.59 -31.94
N VAL A 346 34.30 -7.49 -32.91
CA VAL A 346 35.44 -8.26 -33.42
C VAL A 346 36.70 -7.42 -33.56
#